data_AF-A0A356U5V3-F1
#
_entry.id   AF-A0A356U5V3-F1
#
_cell.length_a   1.000
_cell.length_b   1.000
_cell.length_c   1.000
_cell.angle_alpha   90.00
_cell.angle_beta   90.00
_cell.angle_gamma   90.00
#
_symmetry.space_group_name_H-M   'P 1'
#
loop_
_entity.id
_entity.type
_entity.pdbx_description
1 polymer ?
#
loop_
_entity_poly.entity_id
_entity_poly.type
_entity_poly.pdbx_seq_one_letter_code
_entity_poly.pdbx_strand_id
1 'polypeptide(L)'
;MTNDLDVQAKAAAFDRMVKHFRERSDVQNIDVMELAGFCRNCLSRWYQEEENRLGGQMDKEEARRRVYGMDYEEWKSHHQN
;
A
#
# COMPACT_ATOMS: atom_id res chain seq x y z
N MET A 1 16.80 22.32 -2.62
CA MET A 1 16.67 21.14 -3.50
C MET A 1 16.50 19.95 -2.59
N THR A 2 15.34 19.30 -2.61
CA THR A 2 15.16 17.99 -1.97
C THR A 2 16.26 17.09 -2.51
N ASN A 3 16.97 16.38 -1.63
CA ASN A 3 17.98 15.44 -2.07
C ASN A 3 17.28 14.35 -2.89
N ASP A 4 17.47 14.35 -4.20
CA ASP A 4 16.83 13.43 -5.14
C ASP A 4 17.08 11.97 -4.73
N LEU A 5 18.27 11.69 -4.18
CA LEU A 5 18.60 10.38 -3.63
C LEU A 5 17.75 9.99 -2.41
N ASP A 6 17.44 10.94 -1.52
CA ASP A 6 16.60 10.68 -0.33
C ASP A 6 15.15 10.36 -0.74
N VAL A 7 14.61 11.09 -1.73
CA VAL A 7 13.27 10.82 -2.27
C VAL A 7 13.21 9.45 -2.93
N GLN A 8 14.19 9.12 -3.78
CA GLN A 8 14.28 7.81 -4.44
C GLN A 8 14.45 6.67 -3.43
N ALA A 9 15.27 6.86 -2.39
CA ALA A 9 15.46 5.87 -1.34
C ALA A 9 14.16 5.61 -0.55
N LYS A 10 13.41 6.67 -0.22
CA LYS A 10 12.10 6.56 0.46
C LYS A 10 11.07 5.84 -0.40
N ALA A 11 11.00 6.15 -1.70
CA ALA A 11 10.13 5.46 -2.64
C ALA A 11 10.50 3.96 -2.75
N ALA A 12 11.78 3.64 -2.94
CA ALA A 12 12.27 2.26 -3.01
C ALA A 12 12.03 1.48 -1.70
N ALA A 13 12.15 2.12 -0.54
CA ALA A 13 11.84 1.51 0.75
C ALA A 13 10.34 1.20 0.89
N PHE A 14 9.47 2.12 0.45
CA PHE A 14 8.03 1.90 0.42
C PHE A 14 7.66 0.73 -0.50
N ASP A 15 8.20 0.69 -1.71
CA ASP A 15 7.98 -0.40 -2.66
C ASP A 15 8.42 -1.76 -2.08
N ARG A 16 9.56 -1.79 -1.38
CA ARG A 16 10.05 -2.99 -0.69
C ARG A 16 9.10 -3.43 0.44
N MET A 17 8.57 -2.49 1.22
CA MET A 17 7.58 -2.79 2.27
C MET A 17 6.30 -3.37 1.67
N VAL A 18 5.78 -2.76 0.59
CA VAL A 18 4.59 -3.25 -0.12
C VAL A 18 4.83 -4.65 -0.65
N LYS A 19 5.98 -4.90 -1.29
CA LYS A 19 6.37 -6.24 -1.76
C LYS A 19 6.39 -7.26 -0.61
N HIS A 20 6.99 -6.91 0.53
CA HIS A 20 7.02 -7.79 1.69
C HIS A 20 5.60 -8.15 2.20
N PHE A 21 4.70 -7.18 2.23
CA PHE A 21 3.29 -7.42 2.59
C PHE A 21 2.55 -8.34 1.62
N ARG A 22 2.94 -8.37 0.33
CA ARG A 22 2.37 -9.28 -0.68
C ARG A 22 2.90 -10.70 -0.53
N GLU A 23 4.19 -10.84 -0.22
CA GLU A 23 4.83 -12.14 0.05
C GLU A 23 4.29 -12.77 1.35
N ARG A 24 3.90 -11.93 2.32
CA ARG A 24 3.32 -12.34 3.61
C ARG A 24 1.80 -12.31 3.60
N SER A 25 1.19 -13.06 2.69
CA SER A 25 -0.28 -13.18 2.60
C SER A 25 -0.91 -13.84 3.83
N ASP A 26 -0.12 -14.56 4.62
CA ASP A 26 -0.48 -15.13 5.92
C ASP A 26 -0.77 -14.07 6.99
N VAL A 27 -0.22 -12.85 6.84
CA VAL A 27 -0.43 -11.75 7.78
C VAL A 27 -1.73 -11.03 7.44
N GLN A 28 -2.75 -11.16 8.28
CA GLN A 28 -4.03 -10.51 8.04
C GLN A 28 -3.96 -9.01 8.33
N ASN A 29 -4.77 -8.23 7.63
CA ASN A 29 -4.85 -6.79 7.88
C ASN A 29 -5.32 -6.47 9.29
N ILE A 30 -6.20 -7.29 9.88
CA ILE A 30 -6.73 -7.06 11.23
C ILE A 30 -5.62 -7.19 12.28
N ASP A 31 -4.77 -8.22 12.18
CA ASP A 31 -3.65 -8.44 13.09
C ASP A 31 -2.68 -7.24 13.09
N VAL A 32 -2.37 -6.70 11.89
CA VAL A 32 -1.49 -5.54 11.78
C VAL A 32 -2.17 -4.28 12.32
N MET A 33 -3.48 -4.12 12.09
CA MET A 33 -4.25 -3.00 12.64
C MET A 33 -4.23 -3.02 14.18
N GLU A 34 -4.47 -4.19 14.79
CA GLU A 34 -4.48 -4.32 16.25
C GLU A 34 -3.10 -4.09 16.87
N LEU A 35 -2.05 -4.58 16.22
CA LEU A 35 -0.68 -4.47 16.75
C LEU A 35 -0.04 -3.10 16.50
N ALA A 36 -0.20 -2.55 15.29
CA ALA A 36 0.57 -1.41 14.80
C ALA A 36 -0.29 -0.19 14.43
N GLY A 37 -1.62 -0.30 14.48
CA GLY A 37 -2.53 0.81 14.14
C GLY A 37 -2.63 1.12 12.65
N PHE A 38 -2.07 0.28 11.76
CA PHE A 38 -2.20 0.41 10.32
C PHE A 38 -2.18 -0.95 9.62
N CYS A 39 -2.58 -1.00 8.35
CA CYS A 39 -2.48 -2.20 7.51
C CYS A 39 -2.36 -1.82 6.03
N ARG A 40 -2.44 -2.81 5.12
CA ARG A 40 -2.38 -2.61 3.66
C ARG A 40 -3.44 -1.61 3.16
N ASN A 41 -4.63 -1.61 3.76
CA ASN A 41 -5.69 -0.65 3.42
C ASN A 41 -5.32 0.79 3.82
N CYS A 42 -4.65 0.98 4.95
CA CYS A 42 -4.15 2.28 5.37
C CYS A 42 -3.08 2.78 4.39
N LEU A 43 -2.13 1.92 4.00
CA LEU A 43 -1.11 2.24 3.00
C LEU A 43 -1.75 2.65 1.66
N SER A 44 -2.79 1.92 1.23
CA SER A 44 -3.51 2.24 -0.02
C SER A 44 -4.15 3.63 0.06
N ARG A 45 -4.81 3.93 1.19
CA ARG A 45 -5.43 5.25 1.40
C ARG A 45 -4.39 6.37 1.43
N TRP A 46 -3.29 6.20 2.14
CA TRP A 46 -2.24 7.23 2.21
C TRP A 46 -1.61 7.49 0.85
N TYR A 47 -1.37 6.43 0.06
CA TYR A 47 -0.88 6.58 -1.32
C TYR A 47 -1.86 7.44 -2.14
N GLN A 48 -3.15 7.10 -2.10
CA GLN A 48 -4.19 7.85 -2.80
C GLN A 48 -4.24 9.32 -2.39
N GLU A 49 -4.25 9.59 -1.08
CA GLU A 49 -4.34 10.93 -0.51
C GLU A 49 -3.13 11.78 -0.92
N GLU A 50 -1.91 11.22 -0.85
CA GLU A 50 -0.70 11.93 -1.23
C GLU A 50 -0.60 12.17 -2.74
N GLU A 51 -0.97 11.20 -3.59
CA GLU A 51 -0.99 11.41 -5.04
C GLU A 51 -2.00 12.52 -5.42
N ASN A 52 -3.20 12.47 -4.85
CA ASN A 52 -4.22 13.48 -5.09
C ASN A 52 -3.78 14.86 -4.57
N ARG A 53 -3.08 14.92 -3.44
CA ARG A 53 -2.50 16.16 -2.90
C ARG A 53 -1.42 16.74 -3.81
N LEU A 54 -0.70 15.90 -4.55
CA LEU A 54 0.29 16.30 -5.55
C LEU A 54 -0.32 16.64 -6.91
N GLY A 55 -1.64 16.64 -7.04
CA GLY A 55 -2.36 17.00 -8.27
C GLY A 55 -2.69 15.81 -9.19
N GLY A 56 -2.47 14.58 -8.74
CA GLY A 56 -2.96 13.38 -9.41
C GLY A 56 -4.47 13.18 -9.23
N GLN A 57 -4.99 12.12 -9.86
CA GLN A 57 -6.39 11.69 -9.75
C GLN A 57 -6.44 10.17 -9.61
N MET A 58 -6.13 9.68 -8.42
CA MET A 58 -6.17 8.27 -8.07
C MET A 58 -7.47 7.94 -7.35
N ASP A 59 -8.17 6.91 -7.83
CA ASP A 59 -9.30 6.32 -7.12
C ASP A 59 -8.85 5.25 -6.10
N LYS A 60 -9.80 4.79 -5.29
CA LYS A 60 -9.53 3.87 -4.18
C LYS A 60 -9.15 2.47 -4.67
N GLU A 61 -9.69 2.04 -5.80
CA GLU A 61 -9.42 0.72 -6.36
C GLU A 61 -8.04 0.67 -6.97
N GLU A 62 -7.65 1.73 -7.69
CA GLU A 62 -6.31 1.89 -8.22
C GLU A 62 -5.28 1.93 -7.08
N ALA A 63 -5.53 2.70 -6.03
CA ALA A 63 -4.63 2.75 -4.87
C ALA A 63 -4.46 1.36 -4.21
N ARG A 64 -5.56 0.59 -4.11
CA ARG A 64 -5.50 -0.80 -3.63
C ARG A 64 -4.69 -1.67 -4.58
N ARG A 65 -4.89 -1.60 -5.90
CA ARG A 65 -4.05 -2.32 -6.88
C ARG A 65 -2.57 -2.01 -6.70
N ARG A 66 -2.20 -0.74 -6.47
CA ARG A 66 -0.81 -0.34 -6.21
C ARG A 66 -0.22 -0.98 -4.96
N VAL A 67 -1.01 -1.30 -3.93
CA VAL A 67 -0.53 -1.94 -2.70
C VAL A 67 -0.66 -3.47 -2.74
N TYR A 68 -1.79 -4.01 -3.20
CA TYR A 68 -2.04 -5.46 -3.22
C TYR A 68 -1.38 -6.17 -4.42
N GLY A 69 -1.07 -5.45 -5.51
CA GLY A 69 -0.41 -6.01 -6.70
C GLY A 69 -1.32 -6.84 -7.61
N MET A 70 -2.61 -6.89 -7.31
CA MET A 70 -3.67 -7.54 -8.09
C MET A 70 -4.99 -6.77 -7.86
N ASP A 71 -6.03 -7.09 -8.61
CA ASP A 71 -7.34 -6.49 -8.35
C ASP A 71 -7.82 -6.86 -6.94
N TYR A 72 -8.36 -5.87 -6.23
CA TYR A 72 -8.74 -6.04 -4.82
C TYR A 72 -9.79 -7.15 -4.63
N GLU A 73 -10.71 -7.29 -5.60
CA GLU A 73 -11.72 -8.35 -5.61
C GLU A 73 -11.10 -9.74 -5.81
N GLU A 74 -10.01 -9.87 -6.58
CA GLU A 74 -9.24 -11.11 -6.70
C GLU A 74 -8.45 -11.41 -5.43
N TRP A 75 -7.83 -10.40 -4.80
CA TRP A 75 -7.12 -10.62 -3.54
C TRP A 75 -8.06 -11.08 -2.43
N LYS A 76 -9.23 -10.43 -2.33
CA LYS A 76 -10.26 -10.75 -1.34
C LYS A 76 -10.82 -12.16 -1.52
N SER A 77 -11.05 -12.59 -2.77
CA SER A 77 -11.57 -13.93 -3.06
C SER A 77 -10.56 -15.04 -2.75
N HIS A 78 -9.25 -14.77 -2.88
CA HIS A 78 -8.20 -15.77 -2.66
C HIS A 78 -7.62 -15.80 -1.24
N HIS A 79 -7.70 -14.71 -0.48
CA HIS A 79 -6.91 -14.55 0.76
C HIS A 79 -7.69 -13.99 1.96
N GLN A 80 -8.97 -13.61 1.80
CA GLN A 80 -9.76 -13.04 2.90
C GLN A 80 -10.87 -14.01 3.32
N ASN A 81 -10.59 -14.80 4.35
CA ASN A 81 -11.61 -15.47 5.18
C ASN A 81 -11.89 -14.64 6.42
#